data_AF-A0A2E2XZI6-F1
#
_entry.id   AF-A0A2E2XZI6-F1
#
_cell.length_a   1.000
_cell.length_b   1.000
_cell.length_c   1.000
_cell.angle_alpha   90.00
_cell.angle_beta   90.00
_cell.angle_gamma   90.00
#
_symmetry.space_group_name_H-M   'P 1'
#
loop_
_entity.id
_entity.type
_entity.pdbx_description
1 polymer ?
#
loop_
_entity_poly.entity_id
_entity_poly.type
_entity_poly.pdbx_seq_one_letter_code
_entity_poly.pdbx_strand_id
1 'polypeptide(L)'
;MDKTELNNGVLFYLAIQSKKFAIIGDSGINKEVPENFWEDIKKEMSVNFKEGKFAQGLVTGISMAGMRLKKHFPYHIDDINELSDDISYGD
;
A
#
# COMPACT_ATOMS: atom_id res chain seq x y z
N MET A 1 -3.03 12.62 0.94
CA MET A 1 -2.21 11.94 -0.09
C MET A 1 -1.60 12.96 -1.04
N ASP A 2 -2.24 14.13 -1.18
CA ASP A 2 -1.83 15.32 -1.97
C ASP A 2 -0.49 15.99 -1.62
N LYS A 3 0.42 15.32 -0.90
CA LYS A 3 1.72 15.86 -0.45
C LYS A 3 2.93 15.12 -1.02
N THR A 4 2.74 14.21 -1.97
CA THR A 4 3.86 13.55 -2.67
C THR A 4 4.09 14.22 -4.02
N GLU A 5 5.34 14.55 -4.36
CA GLU A 5 5.70 15.23 -5.61
C GLU A 5 5.24 14.44 -6.84
N LEU A 6 5.31 13.12 -6.76
CA LEU A 6 4.94 12.20 -7.85
C LEU A 6 3.50 11.68 -7.75
N ASN A 7 2.71 12.09 -6.75
CA ASN A 7 1.38 11.52 -6.46
C ASN A 7 1.44 9.98 -6.41
N ASN A 8 2.44 9.45 -5.69
CA ASN A 8 2.77 8.03 -5.60
C ASN A 8 2.52 7.45 -4.19
N GLY A 9 1.67 8.11 -3.40
CA GLY A 9 1.22 7.60 -2.11
C GLY A 9 0.31 6.37 -2.24
N VAL A 10 0.40 5.46 -1.26
CA VAL A 10 -0.50 4.30 -1.14
C VAL A 10 -1.13 4.26 0.25
N LEU A 11 -2.46 4.12 0.32
CA LEU A 11 -3.19 3.95 1.56
C LEU A 11 -3.57 2.48 1.71
N PHE A 12 -3.05 1.86 2.76
CA PHE A 12 -3.52 0.58 3.26
C PHE A 12 -4.56 0.84 4.35
N TYR A 13 -5.84 0.67 4.01
CA TYR A 13 -6.93 0.83 4.97
C TYR A 13 -7.36 -0.54 5.50
N LEU A 14 -7.49 -0.68 6.83
CA LEU A 14 -7.93 -1.91 7.49
C LEU A 14 -9.00 -1.59 8.54
N ALA A 15 -10.21 -2.12 8.33
CA ALA A 15 -11.31 -2.07 9.27
C ALA A 15 -11.53 -3.46 9.90
N ILE A 16 -10.91 -3.68 11.07
CA ILE A 16 -10.85 -4.99 11.74
C ILE A 16 -12.25 -5.51 12.08
N GLN A 17 -13.11 -4.67 12.67
CA GLN A 17 -14.44 -5.08 13.12
C GLN A 17 -15.34 -5.54 11.96
N SER A 18 -15.26 -4.87 10.82
CA SER A 18 -16.06 -5.22 9.63
C SER A 18 -15.36 -6.21 8.71
N LYS A 19 -14.13 -6.64 9.03
CA LYS A 19 -13.27 -7.50 8.21
C LYS A 19 -13.12 -6.99 6.77
N LYS A 20 -13.00 -5.67 6.62
CA LYS A 20 -12.80 -5.00 5.33
C LYS A 20 -11.41 -4.40 5.26
N PHE A 21 -10.84 -4.37 4.08
CA PHE A 21 -9.59 -3.67 3.82
C PHE A 21 -9.58 -3.13 2.39
N ALA A 22 -8.75 -2.12 2.15
CA ALA A 22 -8.56 -1.54 0.83
C ALA A 22 -7.08 -1.16 0.64
N ILE A 23 -6.64 -1.21 -0.62
CA ILE A 23 -5.36 -0.65 -1.06
C ILE A 23 -5.70 0.42 -2.08
N ILE A 24 -5.30 1.65 -1.82
CA ILE A 24 -5.64 2.80 -2.65
C ILE A 24 -4.34 3.46 -3.06
N GLY A 25 -4.00 3.33 -4.34
CA GLY A 25 -2.90 4.08 -4.95
C GLY A 25 -3.37 5.46 -5.40
N ASP A 26 -2.51 6.45 -5.25
CA ASP A 26 -2.75 7.80 -5.76
C ASP A 26 -2.62 7.85 -7.29
N SER A 27 -3.02 8.98 -7.89
CA SER A 27 -3.19 9.18 -9.32
C SER A 27 -1.91 8.96 -10.14
N GLY A 28 -0.73 9.21 -9.58
CA GLY A 28 0.55 8.93 -10.23
C GLY A 28 0.77 7.43 -10.40
N ILE A 29 0.46 6.62 -9.38
CA ILE A 29 0.53 5.17 -9.50
C ILE A 29 -0.48 4.65 -10.51
N ASN A 30 -1.74 5.10 -10.43
CA ASN A 30 -2.82 4.58 -11.27
C ASN A 30 -2.60 4.85 -12.78
N LYS A 31 -1.75 5.82 -13.15
CA LYS A 31 -1.36 6.07 -14.54
C LYS A 31 -0.29 5.10 -15.05
N GLU A 32 0.57 4.61 -14.16
CA GLU A 32 1.77 3.83 -14.51
C GLU A 32 1.56 2.31 -14.39
N VAL A 33 0.58 1.89 -13.59
CA VAL A 33 0.36 0.46 -13.29
C VAL A 33 -0.90 -0.08 -13.98
N PRO A 34 -0.91 -1.37 -14.38
CA PRO A 34 -2.09 -1.99 -14.96
C PRO A 34 -3.23 -2.15 -13.93
N GLU A 35 -4.48 -2.27 -14.39
CA GLU A 35 -5.67 -2.35 -13.52
C GLU A 35 -5.59 -3.47 -12.46
N ASN A 36 -4.94 -4.59 -12.79
CA ASN A 36 -4.81 -5.75 -11.90
C ASN A 36 -3.59 -5.69 -10.98
N PHE A 37 -2.86 -4.58 -10.93
CA PHE A 37 -1.60 -4.46 -10.18
C PHE A 37 -1.69 -4.85 -8.70
N TRP A 38 -2.84 -4.56 -8.08
CA TRP A 38 -3.08 -4.81 -6.66
C TRP A 38 -3.69 -6.18 -6.35
N GLU A 39 -4.16 -6.94 -7.35
CA GLU A 39 -4.96 -8.15 -7.11
C GLU A 39 -4.20 -9.23 -6.34
N ASP A 40 -2.96 -9.52 -6.74
CA ASP A 40 -2.15 -10.51 -6.04
C ASP A 40 -1.82 -10.06 -4.61
N ILE A 41 -1.54 -8.76 -4.42
CA ILE A 41 -1.25 -8.19 -3.09
C ILE A 41 -2.48 -8.39 -2.19
N LYS A 42 -3.67 -8.02 -2.68
CA LYS A 42 -4.93 -8.25 -1.96
C LYS A 42 -5.14 -9.72 -1.63
N LYS A 43 -4.81 -10.63 -2.55
CA LYS A 43 -4.95 -12.07 -2.35
C LYS A 43 -4.04 -12.58 -1.22
N GLU A 44 -2.76 -12.23 -1.25
CA GLU A 44 -1.79 -12.64 -0.21
C GLU A 44 -2.11 -12.05 1.17
N MET A 45 -2.53 -10.78 1.21
CA MET A 45 -3.02 -10.16 2.44
C MET A 45 -4.25 -10.89 2.99
N SER A 46 -5.19 -11.25 2.11
CA SER A 46 -6.43 -11.93 2.49
C SER A 46 -6.20 -13.31 3.11
N VAL A 47 -5.16 -14.04 2.66
CA VAL A 47 -4.78 -15.34 3.28
C VAL A 47 -4.44 -15.14 4.75
N ASN A 48 -3.58 -14.17 5.05
CA ASN A 48 -3.19 -13.85 6.43
C ASN A 48 -4.36 -13.32 7.26
N PHE A 49 -5.21 -12.46 6.68
CA PHE A 49 -6.37 -11.90 7.38
C PHE A 49 -7.42 -12.95 7.75
N LYS A 50 -7.63 -13.97 6.90
CA LYS A 50 -8.52 -15.10 7.21
C LYS A 50 -8.06 -15.91 8.42
N GLU A 51 -6.77 -15.94 8.68
CA GLU A 51 -6.16 -16.59 9.85
C GLU A 51 -6.07 -15.66 11.08
N GLY A 52 -6.61 -14.44 11.01
CA GLY A 52 -6.49 -13.43 12.07
C GLY A 52 -5.11 -12.80 12.20
N LYS A 53 -4.19 -13.09 11.27
CA LYS A 53 -2.81 -12.58 11.25
C LYS A 53 -2.73 -11.22 10.56
N PHE A 54 -3.43 -10.21 11.12
CA PHE A 54 -3.55 -8.88 10.49
C PHE A 54 -2.21 -8.15 10.31
N ALA A 55 -1.36 -8.12 11.34
CA ALA A 55 -0.05 -7.48 11.24
C ALA A 55 0.81 -8.14 10.15
N GLN A 56 0.84 -9.48 10.10
CA GLN A 56 1.56 -10.21 9.06
C GLN A 56 1.01 -9.91 7.67
N GLY A 57 -0.32 -9.87 7.51
CA GLY A 57 -0.94 -9.52 6.25
C GLY A 57 -0.53 -8.12 5.78
N LEU A 58 -0.52 -7.12 6.67
CA LEU A 58 -0.06 -5.77 6.34
C LEU A 58 1.42 -5.74 5.94
N VAL A 59 2.30 -6.38 6.73
CA VAL A 59 3.75 -6.46 6.42
C VAL A 59 3.98 -7.09 5.05
N THR A 60 3.30 -8.19 4.73
CA THR A 60 3.38 -8.85 3.43
C THR A 60 2.89 -7.92 2.32
N GLY A 61 1.75 -7.27 2.51
CA GLY A 61 1.16 -6.35 1.53
C GLY A 61 2.06 -5.16 1.21
N ILE A 62 2.57 -4.48 2.25
CA ILE A 62 3.47 -3.33 2.12
C ILE A 62 4.77 -3.74 1.43
N SER A 63 5.36 -4.87 1.81
CA SER A 63 6.60 -5.37 1.20
C SER A 63 6.42 -5.68 -0.30
N MET A 64 5.31 -6.33 -0.66
CA MET A 64 5.00 -6.62 -2.06
C MET A 64 4.75 -5.34 -2.86
N ALA A 65 4.00 -4.38 -2.29
CA ALA A 65 3.75 -3.10 -2.91
C ALA A 65 5.05 -2.34 -3.19
N GLY A 66 5.93 -2.19 -2.19
CA GLY A 66 7.22 -1.52 -2.36
C GLY A 66 8.08 -2.18 -3.44
N MET A 67 8.13 -3.52 -3.48
CA MET A 67 8.88 -4.24 -4.50
C MET A 67 8.34 -4.02 -5.92
N ARG A 68 7.01 -3.97 -6.09
CA ARG A 68 6.39 -3.71 -7.39
C ARG A 68 6.54 -2.24 -7.81
N LEU A 69 6.29 -1.31 -6.88
CA LEU A 69 6.38 0.13 -7.13
C LEU A 69 7.80 0.56 -7.49
N LYS A 70 8.84 -0.07 -6.92
CA LYS A 70 10.24 0.20 -7.27
C LYS A 70 10.54 0.10 -8.77
N LYS A 71 9.78 -0.68 -9.53
CA LYS A 71 9.94 -0.79 -10.99
C LYS A 71 9.46 0.44 -11.76
N HIS A 72 8.47 1.15 -11.20
CA HIS A 72 7.84 2.33 -11.81
C HIS A 72 8.39 3.64 -11.19
N PHE A 73 8.68 3.61 -9.88
CA PHE A 73 9.21 4.70 -9.08
C PHE A 73 10.50 4.21 -8.40
N PRO A 74 11.63 4.15 -9.12
CA PRO A 74 12.89 3.70 -8.55
C PRO A 74 13.36 4.69 -7.47
N TYR A 75 13.95 4.15 -6.41
CA TYR A 75 14.56 4.97 -5.35
C TYR A 75 15.76 5.75 -5.88
N HIS A 76 15.84 7.03 -5.52
CA HIS A 76 16.97 7.91 -5.82
C HIS A 76 17.73 8.30 -4.53
N ILE A 77 19.00 8.70 -4.65
CA ILE A 77 19.84 8.96 -3.46
C ILE A 77 19.40 10.22 -2.68
N ASP A 78 18.70 11.11 -3.36
CA ASP A 78 18.13 12.37 -2.89
C ASP A 78 16.63 12.26 -2.56
N ASP A 79 16.08 11.04 -2.55
CA ASP A 79 14.69 10.77 -2.15
C ASP A 79 14.44 11.18 -0.70
N ILE A 80 13.28 11.77 -0.43
CA ILE A 80 12.89 12.29 0.88
C ILE A 80 11.66 11.55 1.38
N ASN A 81 11.55 11.40 2.70
CA ASN A 81 10.36 10.82 3.28
C ASN A 81 9.20 11.85 3.30
N GLU A 82 8.31 11.78 2.31
CA GLU A 82 7.21 12.73 2.12
C GLU A 82 6.00 12.49 3.04
N LEU A 83 5.83 11.25 3.53
CA LEU A 83 4.71 10.84 4.38
C LEU A 83 5.24 10.15 5.65
N SER A 84 4.58 10.34 6.79
CA SER A 84 5.00 9.63 8.02
C SER A 84 4.83 8.11 7.86
N ASP A 85 5.76 7.36 8.45
CA ASP A 85 5.69 5.90 8.59
C ASP A 85 4.78 5.46 9.76
N ASP A 86 4.17 6.42 10.47
CA ASP A 86 3.26 6.15 11.58
C ASP A 86 1.93 5.54 11.12
N ILE A 87 1.38 4.68 11.97
CA ILE A 87 0.04 4.11 11.76
C ILE A 87 -1.00 5.20 12.07
N SER A 88 -1.80 5.54 11.06
CA SER A 88 -2.97 6.40 11.25
C SER A 88 -4.13 5.61 11.84
N TYR A 89 -4.61 6.04 13.01
CA TYR A 89 -5.85 5.54 13.58
C TYR A 89 -6.99 6.49 13.18
N GLY A 90 -8.11 5.95 12.69
CA GLY A 90 -9.30 6.75 12.44
C GLY A 90 -9.98 7.07 13.77
N ASP A 91 -10.14 8.36 14.06
CA ASP A 91 -11.00 8.85 15.15
C ASP A 91 -12.49 8.71 14.81
#